data_AF-A0A2L1U2G0-F1
#
_entry.id   AF-A0A2L1U2G0-F1
#
_cell.length_a   1.000
_cell.length_b   1.000
_cell.length_c   1.000
_cell.angle_alpha   90.00
_cell.angle_beta   90.00
_cell.angle_gamma   90.00
#
_symmetry.space_group_name_H-M   'P 1'
#
loop_
_entity.id
_entity.type
_entity.pdbx_description
1 polymer ?
#
loop_
_entity_poly.entity_id
_entity_poly.type
_entity_poly.pdbx_seq_one_letter_code
_entity_poly.pdbx_strand_id
1 'polypeptide(L)' 'MNKSDLASVKRHLEQLQECLTTLDNYKGWITVNTENGDRIFEDIGDGELQALIKRKLEDSIKFCEEQLRRADCT' A
#
# COMPACT_ATOMS: atom_id res chain seq x y z
N MET A 1 21.09 -4.70 -9.39
CA MET A 1 19.78 -5.38 -9.51
C MET A 1 19.63 -5.87 -10.95
N ASN A 2 19.07 -7.05 -11.21
CA ASN A 2 18.90 -7.53 -12.60
C ASN A 2 17.63 -6.92 -13.25
N LYS A 3 17.47 -7.06 -14.58
CA LYS A 3 16.34 -6.48 -15.32
C LYS A 3 14.97 -7.03 -14.88
N SER A 4 14.88 -8.32 -14.52
CA SER A 4 13.64 -8.94 -14.05
C SER A 4 13.23 -8.40 -12.69
N ASP A 5 14.18 -8.27 -11.77
CA ASP A 5 13.96 -7.72 -10.43
C ASP A 5 13.49 -6.25 -10.53
N LEU A 6 14.13 -5.46 -11.40
CA LEU A 6 13.74 -4.06 -11.63
C LEU A 6 12.30 -3.95 -12.15
N ALA A 7 11.91 -4.80 -13.10
CA ALA A 7 10.54 -4.82 -13.63
C ALA A 7 9.52 -5.25 -12.57
N SER A 8 9.90 -6.19 -11.70
CA SER A 8 9.06 -6.62 -10.58
C SER A 8 8.83 -5.49 -9.57
N VAL A 9 9.89 -4.76 -9.20
CA VAL A 9 9.79 -3.60 -8.28
C VAL A 9 8.93 -2.48 -8.89
N LYS A 10 9.09 -2.18 -10.19
CA LYS A 10 8.25 -1.18 -10.88
C LYS A 10 6.77 -1.56 -10.87
N ARG A 11 6.46 -2.82 -11.22
CA ARG A 11 5.08 -3.31 -11.19
C ARG A 11 4.50 -3.27 -9.78
N HIS A 12 5.30 -3.62 -8.77
CA HIS A 12 4.84 -3.55 -7.38
C HIS A 12 4.58 -2.12 -6.93
N LEU A 13 5.43 -1.17 -7.32
CA LEU A 13 5.23 0.26 -7.07
C LEU A 13 3.90 0.76 -7.69
N GLU A 14 3.61 0.39 -8.93
CA GLU A 14 2.34 0.74 -9.60
C GLU A 14 1.12 0.21 -8.82
N GLN A 15 1.19 -1.04 -8.36
CA GLN A 15 0.12 -1.64 -7.54
C GLN A 15 -0.07 -0.91 -6.20
N LEU A 16 1.01 -0.53 -5.53
CA LEU A 16 0.94 0.21 -4.28
C LEU A 16 0.31 1.61 -4.47
N GLN A 17 0.66 2.30 -5.57
CA GLN A 17 0.09 3.59 -5.93
C GLN A 17 -1.40 3.50 -6.26
N GLU A 18 -1.82 2.42 -6.94
CA GLU A 18 -3.24 2.13 -7.20
C GLU A 18 -3.99 1.84 -5.89
N CYS A 19 -3.41 1.06 -4.97
CA CYS A 19 -3.99 0.82 -3.65
C CYS A 19 -4.15 2.12 -2.86
N LEU A 20 -3.14 3.00 -2.86
CA LEU A 20 -3.20 4.29 -2.19
C LEU A 20 -4.30 5.19 -2.78
N THR A 21 -4.38 5.25 -4.11
CA THR A 21 -5.43 5.99 -4.83
C THR A 21 -6.82 5.44 -4.50
N THR A 22 -6.96 4.12 -4.42
CA THR A 22 -8.22 3.47 -4.04
C THR A 22 -8.62 3.82 -2.62
N LEU A 23 -7.66 3.79 -1.69
CA LEU A 23 -7.88 4.13 -0.29
C LEU A 23 -8.28 5.61 -0.12
N ASP A 24 -7.61 6.54 -0.80
CA ASP A 24 -7.89 7.97 -0.72
C ASP A 24 -9.30 8.34 -1.26
N ASN A 25 -9.80 7.55 -2.22
CA ASN A 25 -11.15 7.71 -2.75
C ASN A 25 -12.20 6.87 -2.02
N TYR A 26 -11.79 6.05 -1.04
CA TYR A 26 -12.70 5.18 -0.31
C TYR A 26 -13.55 6.01 0.67
N LYS A 27 -14.88 5.92 0.54
CA LYS A 27 -15.86 6.60 1.40
C LYS A 27 -16.72 5.62 2.20
N GLY A 28 -16.29 4.36 2.28
CA GLY A 28 -17.00 3.30 2.97
C GLY A 28 -16.47 3.01 4.37
N TRP A 29 -16.76 1.81 4.86
CA TRP A 29 -16.32 1.31 6.15
C TRP A 29 -15.20 0.29 5.97
N ILE A 30 -14.09 0.48 6.67
CA ILE A 30 -13.01 -0.51 6.73
C ILE A 30 -13.31 -1.44 7.89
N THR A 31 -13.44 -2.74 7.62
CA THR A 31 -13.71 -3.74 8.66
C THR A 31 -12.55 -4.72 8.77
N VAL A 32 -12.21 -5.06 10.01
CA VAL A 32 -11.29 -6.16 10.33
C VAL A 32 -12.15 -7.29 10.86
N ASN A 33 -12.08 -8.45 10.20
CA ASN A 33 -12.86 -9.63 10.57
C ASN A 33 -11.91 -10.77 10.96
N THR A 34 -12.37 -11.69 11.82
CA THR A 34 -11.71 -12.97 12.06
C THR A 34 -11.77 -13.83 10.81
N GLU A 35 -10.99 -14.91 10.79
CA GLU A 35 -11.08 -15.93 9.73
C GLU A 35 -12.49 -16.55 9.61
N ASN A 36 -13.25 -16.56 10.71
CA ASN A 36 -14.64 -17.05 10.74
C ASN A 36 -15.65 -15.99 10.27
N GLY A 37 -15.19 -14.78 9.93
CA GLY A 37 -16.04 -13.67 9.48
C GLY A 37 -16.59 -12.79 10.61
N ASP A 38 -16.21 -13.04 11.86
CA ASP A 38 -16.65 -12.20 12.99
C ASP A 38 -15.96 -10.85 12.94
N ARG A 39 -16.72 -9.76 12.99
CA ARG A 39 -16.17 -8.41 12.95
C ARG A 39 -15.48 -8.05 14.27
N ILE A 40 -14.19 -7.73 14.20
CA ILE A 40 -13.34 -7.35 15.35
C ILE A 40 -13.26 -5.84 15.47
N PHE A 41 -13.18 -5.14 14.33
CA PHE A 41 -13.02 -3.69 14.29
C PHE A 41 -13.70 -3.11 13.05
N GLU A 42 -14.18 -1.89 13.17
CA GLU A 42 -14.82 -1.13 12.10
C GLU A 42 -14.36 0.32 12.20
N ASP A 43 -13.97 0.88 11.07
CA ASP A 43 -13.58 2.28 10.93
C ASP A 43 -14.38 2.94 9.83
N ILE A 44 -14.79 4.19 10.06
CA ILE A 44 -15.38 5.04 9.03
C ILE A 44 -14.23 5.59 8.19
N GLY A 45 -14.48 5.82 6.89
CA GLY A 45 -13.52 6.51 6.04
C GLY A 45 -12.93 7.77 6.70
N ASP A 46 -11.63 7.95 6.57
CA ASP A 46 -10.77 8.94 7.23
C ASP A 46 -10.47 8.68 8.73
N GLY A 47 -10.74 7.48 9.24
CA GLY A 47 -10.41 7.07 10.61
C GLY A 47 -8.97 6.54 10.84
N GLU A 48 -8.67 6.11 12.06
CA GLU A 48 -7.33 5.70 12.51
C GLU A 48 -6.75 4.50 11.74
N LEU A 49 -7.59 3.53 11.37
CA LEU A 49 -7.17 2.36 10.59
C LEU A 49 -6.88 2.76 9.15
N GLN A 50 -7.69 3.62 8.54
CA GLN A 50 -7.38 4.16 7.21
C GLN A 50 -6.05 4.91 7.22
N ALA A 51 -5.83 5.77 8.21
CA ALA A 51 -4.57 6.51 8.38
C ALA A 51 -3.37 5.56 8.58
N LEU A 52 -3.55 4.47 9.34
CA LEU A 52 -2.52 3.45 9.52
C LEU A 52 -2.18 2.72 8.21
N ILE A 53 -3.19 2.28 7.46
CA ILE A 53 -3.02 1.60 6.17
C ILE A 53 -2.33 2.56 5.19
N LYS A 54 -2.77 3.82 5.12
CA LYS A 54 -2.18 4.85 4.27
C LYS A 54 -0.69 5.03 4.53
N ARG A 55 -0.30 5.22 5.80
CA ARG A 55 1.11 5.35 6.19
C ARG A 55 1.93 4.12 5.79
N LYS A 56 1.40 2.91 5.95
CA LYS A 56 2.09 1.67 5.54
C LYS A 56 2.27 1.58 4.02
N LEU A 57 1.29 2.03 3.25
CA LEU A 57 1.39 2.12 1.80
C LEU A 57 2.46 3.14 1.39
N GLU A 58 2.44 4.34 1.99
CA GLU A 58 3.43 5.40 1.73
C GLU A 58 4.86 4.95 2.05
N ASP A 59 5.07 4.28 3.20
CA ASP A 59 6.38 3.70 3.57
C ASP A 59 6.85 2.67 2.54
N SER A 60 5.94 1.82 2.04
CA SER A 60 6.25 0.77 1.05
C SER A 60 6.57 1.34 -0.33
N ILE A 61 5.84 2.38 -0.73
CA ILE A 61 6.08 3.16 -1.96
C ILE A 61 7.48 3.78 -1.91
N LYS A 62 7.78 4.50 -0.82
CA LYS A 62 9.09 5.14 -0.64
C LYS A 62 10.22 4.12 -0.68
N PHE A 63 10.04 2.96 -0.05
CA PHE A 63 11.02 1.87 -0.12
C PHE A 63 11.27 1.42 -1.58
N CYS A 64 10.21 1.22 -2.37
CA CYS A 64 10.35 0.83 -3.78
C CYS A 64 11.05 1.92 -4.60
N GLU A 65 10.67 3.19 -4.42
CA GLU A 65 11.32 4.33 -5.10
C GLU A 65 12.81 4.43 -4.77
N GLU A 66 13.19 4.22 -3.51
CA GLU A 66 14.60 4.20 -3.10
C GLU A 66 15.38 3.04 -3.75
N GLN A 67 14.76 1.86 -3.88
CA GLN A 67 15.38 0.71 -4.54
C GLN A 67 15.58 0.97 -6.04
N LEU A 68 14.60 1.59 -6.71
CA LEU A 68 14.72 1.99 -8.12
C LEU A 68 15.80 3.06 -8.31
N ARG A 69 15.81 4.09 -7.47
CA ARG A 69 16.82 5.17 -7.52
C ARG A 69 18.24 4.62 -7.36
N ARG A 70 18.45 3.67 -6.44
CA ARG A 70 19.76 3.01 -6.25
C ARG A 70 20.18 2.23 -7.48
N ALA A 71 19.23 1.62 -8.19
CA ALA A 71 19.49 0.87 -9.41
C ALA A 71 19.88 1.75 -10.59
N ASP A 72 19.31 2.95 -10.68
CA ASP A 72 19.61 3.91 -11.75
C ASP A 72 20.98 4.61 -11.55
N CYS A 73 21.52 4.61 -10.32
CA CYS A 73 22.85 5.16 -10.02
C CYS A 73 24.00 4.15 -10.14
N THR A 74 23.72 2.89 -10.48
CA THR A 74 24.70 1.79 -10.64
C THR A 74 24.72 1.27 -12.06
#